data_AF-A0AAE2XZJ2-F1
#
_entry.id   AF-A0AAE2XZJ2-F1
#
_cell.length_a   1.000
_cell.length_b   1.000
_cell.length_c   1.000
_cell.angle_alpha   90.00
_cell.angle_beta   90.00
_cell.angle_gamma   90.00
#
_symmetry.space_group_name_H-M   'P 1'
#
loop_
_entity.id
_entity.type
_entity.pdbx_description
1 polymer ?
#
loop_
_entity_poly.entity_id
_entity_poly.type
_entity_poly.pdbx_seq_one_letter_code
_entity_poly.pdbx_strand_id
1 'polypeptide(L)'
;ITPATGVALVSEPDKYRLEELASRRKIPLISLIVKMSNEEYFTKMSDEVRGAVPRIIAKLEDLMGGFGKGKVVIIGSGNTMSITP
;
A
#
# COMPACT_ATOMS: atom_id res chain seq x y z
N ILE A 1 -15.01 -7.69 -11.21
CA ILE A 1 -13.65 -7.63 -10.65
C ILE A 1 -12.77 -6.97 -11.69
N THR A 2 -12.31 -5.75 -11.46
CA THR A 2 -11.32 -5.11 -12.33
C THR A 2 -9.96 -5.56 -11.81
N PRO A 3 -9.28 -6.53 -12.44
CA PRO A 3 -7.96 -6.94 -11.99
C PRO A 3 -7.03 -5.71 -12.00
N ALA A 4 -6.23 -5.55 -10.95
CA ALA A 4 -5.20 -4.52 -10.94
C ALA A 4 -4.38 -4.63 -12.23
N THR A 5 -4.29 -3.53 -12.96
CA THR A 5 -3.66 -3.55 -14.30
C THR A 5 -2.13 -3.63 -14.19
N GLY A 6 -1.58 -3.38 -13.00
CA GLY A 6 -0.17 -3.57 -12.66
C GLY A 6 0.10 -3.32 -11.18
N VAL A 7 1.20 -3.90 -10.69
CA VAL A 7 1.75 -3.69 -9.35
C VAL A 7 3.16 -3.12 -9.52
N ALA A 8 3.49 -2.06 -8.78
CA ALA A 8 4.84 -1.49 -8.75
C ALA A 8 5.34 -1.41 -7.30
N LEU A 9 6.58 -1.84 -7.07
CA LEU A 9 7.32 -1.57 -5.84
C LEU A 9 8.27 -0.40 -6.12
N VAL A 10 8.15 0.67 -5.34
CA VAL A 10 8.86 1.93 -5.61
C VAL A 10 9.54 2.48 -4.36
N SER A 11 10.60 3.25 -4.56
CA SER A 11 11.23 4.02 -3.49
C SER A 11 10.30 5.12 -2.95
N GLU A 12 10.54 5.62 -1.74
CA GLU A 12 9.76 6.74 -1.19
C GLU A 12 9.78 8.01 -2.08
N PRO A 13 10.94 8.45 -2.64
CA PRO A 13 10.97 9.57 -3.59
C PRO A 13 10.11 9.35 -4.84
N ASP A 14 10.13 8.14 -5.40
CA ASP A 14 9.35 7.80 -6.58
C ASP A 14 7.85 7.72 -6.27
N LYS A 15 7.49 7.18 -5.10
CA LYS A 15 6.12 7.20 -4.60
C LYS A 15 5.59 8.63 -4.52
N TYR A 16 6.34 9.54 -3.89
CA TYR A 16 5.94 10.94 -3.78
C TYR A 16 5.70 11.57 -5.16
N ARG A 17 6.59 11.30 -6.12
CA ARG A 17 6.44 11.80 -7.51
C ARG A 17 5.20 11.24 -8.20
N LEU A 18 4.84 9.99 -7.95
CA LEU A 18 3.62 9.37 -8.48
C LEU A 18 2.36 9.98 -7.84
N GLU A 19 2.37 10.22 -6.53
CA GLU A 19 1.29 10.90 -5.82
C GLU A 19 1.09 12.34 -6.32
N GLU A 20 2.19 13.08 -6.52
CA GLU A 20 2.14 14.42 -7.09
C GLU A 20 1.54 14.40 -8.51
N LEU A 21 1.98 13.48 -9.36
CA LEU A 21 1.47 13.35 -10.72
C LEU A 21 -0.02 12.99 -10.74
N ALA A 22 -0.44 12.05 -9.90
CA ALA A 22 -1.83 11.63 -9.78
C ALA A 22 -2.72 12.79 -9.31
N SER A 23 -2.27 13.55 -8.30
CA SER A 23 -2.96 14.74 -7.82
C SER A 23 -3.10 15.80 -8.91
N ARG A 24 -2.01 16.13 -9.63
CA ARG A 24 -2.04 17.07 -10.76
C ARG A 24 -2.99 16.63 -11.88
N ARG A 25 -3.13 15.32 -12.10
CA ARG A 25 -4.03 14.73 -13.11
C ARG A 25 -5.44 14.43 -12.59
N LYS A 26 -5.76 14.80 -11.34
CA LYS A 26 -7.05 14.52 -10.69
C LYS A 26 -7.41 13.02 -10.69
N ILE A 27 -6.40 12.16 -10.61
CA ILE A 27 -6.58 10.72 -10.42
C ILE A 27 -6.83 10.50 -8.91
N PRO A 28 -7.93 9.85 -8.52
CA PRO A 28 -8.19 9.55 -7.12
C PRO A 28 -7.05 8.72 -6.50
N LEU A 29 -6.55 9.19 -5.36
CA LEU A 29 -5.53 8.50 -4.58
C LEU A 29 -6.15 7.93 -3.32
N ILE A 30 -5.87 6.65 -3.05
CA ILE A 30 -6.25 5.98 -1.81
C ILE A 30 -4.97 5.40 -1.21
N SER A 31 -4.75 5.66 0.08
CA SER A 31 -3.62 5.13 0.83
C SER A 31 -4.14 4.18 1.91
N LEU A 32 -3.62 2.96 1.92
CA LEU A 32 -3.84 1.97 2.98
C LEU A 32 -2.50 1.79 3.71
N ILE A 33 -2.46 2.13 5.00
CA ILE A 33 -1.21 2.21 5.78
C ILE A 33 -1.29 1.22 6.95
N VAL A 34 -0.33 0.30 7.03
CA VAL A 34 0.02 -0.39 8.27
C VAL A 34 1.22 0.33 8.86
N LYS A 35 1.07 0.88 10.07
CA LYS A 35 2.17 1.52 10.77
C LYS A 35 2.62 0.64 11.92
N MET A 36 3.93 0.41 12.00
CA MET A 36 4.59 -0.17 13.16
C MET A 36 5.02 0.96 14.10
N SER A 37 5.01 0.69 15.39
CA SER A 37 5.77 1.49 16.36
C SER A 37 7.28 1.30 16.15
N ASN A 38 8.07 2.21 16.70
CA ASN A 38 9.53 2.07 16.69
C ASN A 38 10.00 0.81 17.42
N GLU A 39 9.29 0.39 18.47
CA GLU A 39 9.63 -0.82 19.21
C GLU A 39 9.39 -2.07 18.35
N GLU A 40 8.23 -2.17 17.71
CA GLU A 40 7.90 -3.28 16.79
C GLU A 40 8.81 -3.33 15.57
N TYR A 41 9.42 -2.21 15.21
CA TYR A 41 10.42 -2.13 14.13
C TYR A 41 11.74 -2.81 14.49
N PHE A 42 12.21 -2.67 15.74
CA PHE A 42 13.46 -3.28 16.21
C PHE A 42 13.25 -4.66 16.85
N THR A 43 12.00 -5.05 17.12
CA THR A 43 11.65 -6.30 17.80
C THR A 43 10.69 -7.13 16.95
N LYS A 44 9.94 -8.05 17.57
CA LYS A 44 8.91 -8.81 16.86
C LYS A 44 7.69 -7.91 16.64
N MET A 45 7.18 -7.88 15.41
CA MET A 45 5.86 -7.32 15.13
C MET A 45 4.81 -7.91 16.07
N SER A 46 3.91 -7.07 16.58
CA SER A 46 2.75 -7.53 17.34
C SER A 46 1.79 -8.34 16.46
N ASP A 47 0.96 -9.16 17.10
CA ASP A 47 -0.11 -9.87 16.41
C ASP A 47 -1.16 -8.91 15.85
N GLU A 48 -1.27 -7.70 16.40
CA GLU A 48 -2.13 -6.64 15.87
C GLU A 48 -1.65 -6.16 14.49
N VAL A 49 -0.36 -5.86 14.36
CA VAL A 49 0.29 -5.47 13.09
C VAL A 49 0.22 -6.62 12.09
N ARG A 50 0.55 -7.85 12.50
CA ARG A 50 0.42 -9.03 11.62
C ARG A 50 -1.02 -9.23 11.15
N GLY A 51 -1.98 -9.10 12.06
CA GLY A 51 -3.40 -9.21 11.77
C GLY A 51 -3.93 -8.06 10.91
N ALA A 52 -3.23 -6.92 10.82
CA ALA A 52 -3.64 -5.79 9.99
C ALA A 52 -3.48 -6.08 8.49
N VAL A 53 -2.49 -6.90 8.11
CA VAL A 53 -2.22 -7.26 6.71
C VAL A 53 -3.46 -7.90 6.03
N PRO A 54 -4.04 -9.00 6.54
CA PRO A 54 -5.23 -9.59 5.92
C PRO A 54 -6.44 -8.65 5.92
N ARG A 55 -6.58 -7.79 6.95
CA ARG A 55 -7.66 -6.77 6.98
C ARG A 55 -7.50 -5.73 5.88
N ILE A 56 -6.28 -5.29 5.59
CA ILE A 56 -6.00 -4.34 4.50
C ILE A 56 -6.22 -4.97 3.14
N ILE A 57 -5.84 -6.23 2.95
CA ILE A 57 -6.10 -6.96 1.71
C ILE A 57 -7.62 -7.03 1.45
N ALA A 58 -8.40 -7.43 2.46
CA ALA A 58 -9.85 -7.46 2.34
C ALA A 58 -10.44 -6.07 2.05
N LYS A 59 -9.89 -5.02 2.67
CA LYS A 59 -10.34 -3.64 2.40
C LYS A 59 -9.99 -3.17 0.98
N LEU A 60 -8.83 -3.55 0.47
CA LEU A 60 -8.43 -3.27 -0.91
C LEU A 60 -9.38 -3.95 -1.89
N GLU A 61 -9.74 -5.22 -1.66
CA GLU A 61 -10.69 -5.96 -2.50
C GLU A 61 -12.08 -5.29 -2.52
N ASP A 62 -12.58 -4.89 -1.36
CA ASP A 62 -13.82 -4.13 -1.20
C ASP A 62 -13.78 -2.80 -2.00
N LEU A 63 -12.70 -2.04 -1.84
CA LEU A 63 -12.49 -0.78 -2.57
C LEU A 63 -12.43 -1.00 -4.08
N MET A 64 -11.66 -2.00 -4.53
CA MET A 64 -11.56 -2.35 -5.95
C MET A 64 -12.90 -2.77 -6.54
N GLY A 65 -13.79 -3.38 -5.75
CA GLY A 65 -15.16 -3.68 -6.14
C GLY A 65 -15.98 -2.43 -6.49
N GLY A 66 -15.70 -1.30 -5.81
CA GLY A 66 -16.35 -0.01 -6.06
C GLY A 66 -15.82 0.76 -7.28
N PHE A 67 -14.59 0.47 -7.72
CA PHE A 67 -14.03 1.04 -8.94
C PHE A 67 -14.53 0.23 -10.14
N GLY A 68 -15.52 0.78 -10.86
CA GLY A 68 -16.15 0.15 -12.04
C GLY A 68 -15.19 -0.12 -13.22
N LYS A 69 -15.57 0.27 -14.44
CA LYS A 69 -14.71 0.09 -15.63
C LYS A 69 -13.60 1.15 -15.65
N GLY A 70 -12.46 0.85 -15.05
CA GLY A 70 -11.28 1.72 -15.00
C GLY A 70 -9.98 0.92 -14.92
N LYS A 71 -8.84 1.61 -14.86
CA LYS A 71 -7.54 0.98 -14.56
C LYS A 71 -7.14 1.36 -13.14
N VAL A 72 -6.81 0.36 -12.33
CA VAL A 72 -6.28 0.57 -10.98
C VAL A 72 -4.80 0.21 -11.01
N VAL A 73 -3.97 1.13 -10.49
CA VAL A 73 -2.54 0.92 -10.29
C VAL A 73 -2.32 0.78 -8.79
N ILE A 74 -1.76 -0.35 -8.37
CA ILE A 74 -1.39 -0.56 -6.97
C ILE A 74 0.10 -0.26 -6.82
N ILE A 75 0.42 0.69 -5.96
CA ILE A 75 1.79 1.08 -5.65
C ILE A 75 2.09 0.58 -4.25
N GLY A 76 3.00 -0.39 -4.14
CA GLY A 76 3.54 -0.83 -2.87
C GLY A 76 4.79 -0.03 -2.52
N SER A 77 4.83 0.49 -1.30
CA SER A 77 6.05 1.05 -0.71
C SER A 77 6.16 0.47 0.70
N GLY A 78 7.24 -0.24 0.95
CA GLY A 78 7.52 -0.85 2.24
C GLY A 78 8.93 -0.49 2.66
N ASN A 79 9.09 -0.04 3.90
CA ASN A 79 10.38 -0.06 4.56
C ASN A 79 10.58 -1.46 5.15
N THR A 80 10.96 -2.41 4.31
CA THR A 80 11.53 -3.67 4.79
C THR A 80 12.97 -3.38 5.21
N MET A 81 13.21 -3.12 6.49
CA MET A 81 14.58 -3.30 6.99
C MET A 81 14.82 -4.80 7.05
N SER A 82 15.67 -5.29 6.15
CA SER A 82 16.24 -6.63 6.24
C SER A 82 16.85 -6.80 7.63
N ILE A 83 16.28 -7.70 8.44
CA ILE A 83 17.05 -8.31 9.52
C ILE A 83 17.93 -9.34 8.82
N THR A 84 19.16 -8.95 8.51
CA THR A 84 20.19 -9.91 8.09
C THR A 84 20.51 -10.79 9.31
N PRO A 85 20.57 -12.13 9.16
CA PRO A 85 20.87 -13.05 10.27
C PRO A 85 22.22 -12.79 10.92
#